data_AF-A0A1S9ZJY0-F1
#
_entry.id   AF-A0A1S9ZJY0-F1
#
_cell.length_a   1.000
_cell.length_b   1.000
_cell.length_c   1.000
_cell.angle_alpha   90.00
_cell.angle_beta   90.00
_cell.angle_gamma   90.00
#
_symmetry.space_group_name_H-M   'P 1'
#
loop_
_entity.id
_entity.type
_entity.pdbx_description
1 polymer ?
#
loop_
_entity_poly.entity_id
_entity_poly.type
_entity_poly.pdbx_seq_one_letter_code
_entity_poly.pdbx_strand_id
1 'polypeptide(L)' 'MPKIVSNPKTRREINEASMARRGVVNKAFKLHEDTVALVKALSKQTGKSQAQIVTEALQMYAAQNID' A
#
# COMPACT_ATOMS: atom_id res chain seq x y z
N MET A 1 -13.19 25.94 -13.47
CA MET A 1 -13.68 26.73 -12.31
C MET A 1 -13.71 25.82 -11.09
N PRO A 2 -13.11 26.20 -9.94
CA PRO A 2 -13.29 25.43 -8.72
C PRO A 2 -14.77 25.47 -8.31
N LYS A 3 -15.36 24.30 -8.04
CA LYS A 3 -16.73 24.23 -7.51
C LYS A 3 -16.69 24.71 -6.06
N ILE A 4 -17.34 25.83 -5.78
CA ILE A 4 -17.53 26.33 -4.40
C ILE A 4 -18.60 25.44 -3.77
N VAL A 5 -18.20 24.62 -2.80
CA VAL A 5 -19.09 23.74 -2.04
C VAL A 5 -19.07 24.17 -0.58
N SER A 6 -20.20 24.00 0.12
CA SER A 6 -20.37 24.40 1.52
C SER A 6 -19.44 23.67 2.48
N ASN A 7 -19.00 22.45 2.15
CA ASN A 7 -18.03 21.69 2.92
C ASN A 7 -16.97 21.04 1.99
N PRO A 8 -15.89 21.75 1.64
CA PRO A 8 -14.87 21.23 0.74
C PRO A 8 -14.10 20.10 1.41
N LYS A 9 -14.11 18.92 0.80
CA LYS A 9 -13.25 17.80 1.24
C LYS A 9 -11.79 18.21 1.15
N THR A 10 -11.01 17.80 2.14
CA THR A 10 -9.56 17.91 2.10
C THR A 10 -9.00 17.05 0.98
N ARG A 11 -7.80 17.41 0.48
CA ARG A 11 -7.11 16.60 -0.54
C ARG A 11 -6.91 15.15 -0.09
N ARG A 12 -6.67 14.93 1.21
CA ARG A 12 -6.54 13.60 1.82
C ARG A 12 -7.83 12.78 1.64
N GLU A 13 -8.98 13.34 2.01
CA GLU A 13 -10.27 12.65 1.90
C GLU A 13 -10.67 12.35 0.45
N ILE A 14 -10.33 13.25 -0.48
CA ILE A 14 -10.54 13.02 -1.92
C ILE A 14 -9.70 11.83 -2.39
N ASN A 15 -8.43 11.79 -1.99
CA ASN A 15 -7.51 10.71 -2.35
C ASN A 15 -7.93 9.38 -1.74
N GLU A 16 -8.29 9.36 -0.45
CA GLU A 16 -8.80 8.17 0.25
C GLU A 16 -10.07 7.63 -0.42
N ALA A 17 -11.03 8.50 -0.74
CA ALA A 17 -12.24 8.10 -1.47
C ALA A 17 -11.91 7.53 -2.87
N SER A 18 -10.90 8.10 -3.56
CA SER A 18 -10.46 7.58 -4.86
C SER A 18 -9.75 6.24 -4.75
N MET A 19 -8.94 6.03 -3.71
CA MET A 19 -8.23 4.76 -3.47
C MET A 19 -9.21 3.67 -3.05
N ALA A 20 -10.17 3.99 -2.18
CA ALA A 20 -11.23 3.07 -1.77
C ALA A 20 -12.06 2.58 -2.97
N ARG A 21 -12.41 3.45 -3.93
CA ARG A 21 -13.09 3.04 -5.17
C ARG A 21 -12.28 2.07 -6.02
N ARG A 22 -10.95 2.09 -5.92
CA ARG A 22 -10.03 1.17 -6.62
C ARG A 22 -9.74 -0.10 -5.80
N GLY A 23 -10.40 -0.28 -4.66
CA GLY A 23 -10.14 -1.40 -3.74
C GLY A 23 -8.80 -1.30 -3.00
N VAL A 24 -8.14 -0.14 -3.01
CA VAL A 24 -6.85 0.05 -2.33
C VAL A 24 -7.07 0.67 -0.96
N VAL A 25 -6.62 -0.01 0.09
CA VAL A 25 -6.73 0.42 1.49
C VAL A 25 -5.34 0.76 2.02
N ASN A 26 -5.23 1.89 2.71
CA ASN A 26 -4.00 2.25 3.41
C ASN A 26 -3.93 1.48 4.74
N LYS A 27 -2.93 0.61 4.88
CA LYS A 27 -2.68 -0.17 6.11
C LYS A 27 -1.21 -0.08 6.47
N ALA A 28 -0.93 0.33 7.70
CA ALA A 28 0.43 0.41 8.24
C ALA A 28 0.59 -0.59 9.39
N PHE A 29 1.73 -1.29 9.40
CA PHE A 29 2.16 -2.16 10.47
C PHE A 29 3.49 -1.66 11.03
N LYS A 30 3.72 -1.85 12.33
CA LYS A 30 5.05 -1.67 12.90
C LYS A 30 5.87 -2.93 12.57
N LEU A 31 7.02 -2.75 11.92
CA LEU A 31 7.93 -3.82 11.52
C LEU A 31 9.30 -3.59 12.14
N HIS A 32 10.09 -4.65 12.29
CA HIS A 32 11.48 -4.53 12.67
C HIS A 32 12.27 -3.77 11.58
N GLU A 33 13.28 -3.01 11.99
CA GLU A 33 14.08 -2.18 11.07
C GLU A 33 14.72 -3.02 9.96
N ASP A 34 15.23 -4.21 10.30
CA ASP A 34 15.82 -5.15 9.34
C ASP A 34 14.82 -5.62 8.28
N THR A 35 13.56 -5.85 8.66
CA THR A 35 12.50 -6.23 7.71
C THR A 35 12.24 -5.09 6.72
N VAL A 36 12.20 -3.85 7.21
CA VAL A 36 12.04 -2.67 6.34
C VAL A 36 13.25 -2.49 5.42
N ALA A 37 14.47 -2.73 5.93
CA ALA A 37 15.69 -2.68 5.14
C ALA A 37 15.68 -3.73 4.02
N LEU A 38 15.25 -4.97 4.32
CA LEU A 38 15.12 -6.05 3.35
C LEU A 38 14.11 -5.70 2.25
N VAL A 39 12.93 -5.20 2.61
CA VAL A 39 11.91 -4.81 1.62
C VAL A 39 12.44 -3.72 0.67
N LYS A 40 13.19 -2.74 1.21
CA LYS A 40 13.85 -1.69 0.40
C LYS A 40 14.91 -2.27 -0.53
N ALA A 41 15.74 -3.20 -0.05
CA ALA A 41 16.79 -3.84 -0.85
C ALA A 41 16.17 -4.66 -1.99
N LEU A 42 15.14 -5.46 -1.71
CA LEU A 42 14.43 -6.25 -2.71
C LEU A 42 13.76 -5.36 -3.76
N SER A 43 13.13 -4.26 -3.35
CA SER A 43 12.54 -3.30 -4.28
C SER A 43 13.59 -2.72 -5.25
N LYS A 44 14.79 -2.37 -4.74
CA LYS A 44 15.90 -1.88 -5.58
C LYS A 44 16.43 -2.95 -6.53
N GLN A 45 16.59 -4.18 -6.07
CA GLN A 45 17.17 -5.27 -6.86
C GLN A 45 16.21 -5.77 -7.95
N THR A 46 14.91 -5.83 -7.64
CA THR A 46 13.91 -6.41 -8.55
C THR A 46 13.23 -5.37 -9.44
N GLY A 47 13.37 -4.08 -9.13
CA GLY A 47 12.62 -3.01 -9.78
C GLY A 47 11.12 -2.97 -9.41
N LYS A 48 10.65 -3.87 -8.55
CA LYS A 48 9.26 -3.90 -8.09
C LYS A 48 9.03 -2.87 -6.99
N SER A 49 7.80 -2.39 -6.88
CA SER A 49 7.40 -1.56 -5.74
C SER A 49 7.42 -2.36 -4.43
N GLN A 50 7.67 -1.70 -3.31
CA GLN A 50 7.63 -2.35 -1.99
C GLN A 50 6.27 -3.01 -1.71
N ALA A 51 5.17 -2.40 -2.16
CA ALA A 51 3.83 -2.97 -2.05
C ALA A 51 3.71 -4.29 -2.82
N GLN A 52 4.26 -4.38 -4.05
CA GLN A 52 4.27 -5.63 -4.82
C GLN A 52 5.09 -6.72 -4.11
N ILE A 53 6.26 -6.37 -3.57
CA ILE A 53 7.10 -7.31 -2.80
C ILE A 53 6.32 -7.88 -1.61
N VAL A 54 5.63 -7.03 -0.84
CA VAL A 54 4.84 -7.49 0.32
C VAL A 54 3.66 -8.36 -0.14
N THR A 55 2.96 -7.99 -1.21
CA THR A 55 1.85 -8.80 -1.75
C THR A 55 2.32 -10.18 -2.21
N GLU A 56 3.43 -10.26 -2.95
CA GLU A 56 4.00 -11.53 -3.40
C GLU A 56 4.44 -12.40 -2.22
N ALA A 57 5.11 -11.81 -1.22
CA ALA A 57 5.51 -12.53 -0.01
C ALA A 57 4.30 -13.11 0.75
N LEU A 58 3.20 -12.36 0.84
CA LEU A 58 1.96 -12.85 1.45
C LEU A 58 1.32 -13.98 0.65
N GLN A 59 1.31 -13.90 -0.68
CA GLN A 59 0.82 -14.97 -1.54
C GLN A 59 1.66 -16.25 -1.40
N MET A 60 2.99 -16.12 -1.34
CA MET A 60 3.89 -17.24 -1.09
C MET A 60 3.64 -17.86 0.29
N TYR A 61 3.45 -17.03 1.32
CA TYR A 61 3.12 -17.50 2.66
C TYR A 61 1.79 -18.28 2.67
N ALA A 62 0.75 -17.74 2.03
CA ALA A 62 -0.55 -18.42 1.93
C ALA A 62 -0.42 -19.76 1.21
N ALA A 63 0.24 -19.80 0.05
CA ALA A 63 0.43 -21.02 -0.73
C ALA A 63 1.23 -22.11 0.00
N GLN A 64 2.09 -21.74 0.95
CA GLN A 64 2.88 -22.69 1.73
C GLN A 64 2.16 -23.21 2.98
N ASN A 65 1.12 -22.52 3.46
CA ASN A 65 0.56 -22.74 4.80
C ASN A 65 -0.97 -22.93 4.80
N ILE A 66 -1.64 -22.73 3.67
CA ILE A 66 -3.09 -22.83 3.53
C ILE A 66 -3.35 -23.54 2.20
N ASP A 67 -3.71 -24.82 2.27
CA ASP A 67 -4.25 -25.61 1.14
C ASP A 67 -5.70 -25.20 0.83
#